data_AF-E3TFD5-F1
#
_entry.id   AF-E3TFD5-F1
#
_cell.length_a   1.000
_cell.length_b   1.000
_cell.length_c   1.000
_cell.angle_alpha   90.00
_cell.angle_beta   90.00
_cell.angle_gamma   90.00
#
_symmetry.space_group_name_H-M   'P 1'
#
loop_
_entity.id
_entity.type
_entity.pdbx_description
1 polymer ?
#
loop_
_entity_poly.entity_id
_entity_poly.type
_entity_poly.pdbx_seq_one_letter_code
_entity_poly.pdbx_strand_id
1 'polypeptide(L)' 'MIIPIRCFTCGKIVGNKWEAYLGLLQAEYTEGDALDALGLKRYCCRRMLLSHVDLIEKLLNYAPLEK' A
#
# COMPACT_ATOMS: atom_id res chain seq x y z
N MET A 1 8.42 1.95 4.80
CA MET A 1 7.60 2.19 6.00
C MET A 1 6.16 1.87 5.67
N ILE A 2 5.30 1.76 6.67
CA ILE A 2 3.87 1.45 6.53
C ILE A 2 3.21 2.38 5.49
N ILE A 3 2.24 1.85 4.75
CA ILE A 3 1.49 2.58 3.73
C ILE A 3 0.82 3.84 4.31
N PRO A 4 0.77 4.98 3.60
CA PRO A 4 0.07 6.16 4.09
C PRO A 4 -1.43 5.88 4.28
N ILE A 5 -1.97 6.37 5.42
CA ILE A 5 -3.38 6.21 5.79
C ILE A 5 -4.30 6.84 4.73
N ARG A 6 -3.92 8.01 4.20
CA ARG A 6 -4.63 8.74 3.15
C ARG A 6 -3.70 9.06 1.99
N CYS A 7 -4.26 9.17 0.79
CA CYS A 7 -3.52 9.63 -0.37
C CYS A 7 -3.09 11.09 -0.22
N PHE A 8 -1.82 11.38 -0.51
CA PHE A 8 -1.23 12.71 -0.37
C PHE A 8 -1.87 13.80 -1.24
N THR A 9 -2.55 13.42 -2.33
CA THR A 9 -3.18 14.40 -3.24
C THR A 9 -4.68 14.49 -3.02
N CYS A 10 -5.38 13.35 -2.97
CA CYS A 10 -6.84 13.31 -2.97
C CYS A 10 -7.45 13.23 -1.55
N GLY A 11 -6.64 12.95 -0.51
CA GLY A 11 -7.12 12.76 0.87
C GLY A 11 -8.00 11.51 1.10
N LYS A 12 -8.30 10.74 0.04
CA LYS A 12 -9.03 9.46 0.13
C LYS A 12 -8.25 8.48 1.01
N ILE A 13 -8.97 7.69 1.80
CA ILE A 13 -8.39 6.63 2.63
C ILE A 13 -7.83 5.53 1.71
N VAL A 14 -6.57 5.17 1.93
CA VAL A 14 -5.83 4.16 1.16
C VAL A 14 -5.21 3.10 2.08
N GLY A 15 -4.86 3.43 3.32
CA GLY A 15 -4.15 2.51 4.21
C GLY A 15 -4.88 1.19 4.49
N ASN A 16 -6.21 1.19 4.47
CA ASN A 16 -7.02 -0.01 4.68
C ASN A 16 -7.08 -0.96 3.48
N LYS A 17 -6.39 -0.66 2.38
CA LYS A 17 -6.47 -1.43 1.12
C LYS A 17 -5.20 -2.20 0.78
N TRP A 18 -4.13 -2.03 1.56
CA TRP A 18 -2.83 -2.64 1.26
C TRP A 18 -2.86 -4.16 1.32
N GLU A 19 -3.38 -4.74 2.39
CA GLU A 19 -3.47 -6.20 2.54
C GLU A 19 -4.35 -6.83 1.46
N ALA A 20 -5.49 -6.20 1.14
CA ALA A 20 -6.36 -6.65 0.06
C ALA A 20 -5.68 -6.58 -1.32
N TYR A 21 -4.85 -5.55 -1.55
CA TYR A 21 -4.04 -5.45 -2.77
C TYR A 21 -3.03 -6.59 -2.89
N LEU A 22 -2.29 -6.89 -1.82
CA LEU A 22 -1.35 -8.01 -1.78
C LEU A 22 -2.06 -9.36 -2.01
N GLY A 23 -3.23 -9.57 -1.40
CA GLY A 23 -4.04 -10.78 -1.61
C GLY A 23 -4.49 -10.94 -3.06
N LEU A 24 -4.84 -9.85 -3.75
CA LEU A 24 -5.18 -9.88 -5.18
C LEU A 24 -3.97 -10.22 -6.07
N LEU A 25 -2.81 -9.64 -5.77
CA LEU A 25 -1.57 -9.97 -6.49
C LEU A 25 -1.16 -11.44 -6.30
N GLN A 26 -1.35 -11.97 -5.09
CA GLN A 26 -1.09 -13.38 -4.80
C GLN A 26 -2.06 -14.33 -5.52
N ALA A 27 -3.25 -13.84 -5.87
CA ALA A 27 -4.23 -14.53 -6.71
C ALA A 27 -3.98 -14.33 -8.23
N GLU A 28 -2.79 -13.86 -8.63
CA GLU A 28 -2.36 -13.63 -10.01
C GLU A 28 -3.17 -12.58 -10.79
N TYR A 29 -3.80 -11.62 -10.09
CA TYR A 29 -4.37 -10.45 -10.75
C TYR A 29 -3.26 -9.50 -11.21
N THR A 30 -3.49 -8.83 -12.35
CA THR A 30 -2.61 -7.72 -12.76
C THR A 30 -2.73 -6.55 -11.78
N GLU A 31 -1.68 -5.74 -11.65
CA GLU A 31 -1.70 -4.58 -10.75
C GLU A 31 -2.83 -3.61 -11.12
N GLY A 32 -3.12 -3.46 -12.41
CA GLY A 32 -4.22 -2.66 -12.92
C GLY A 32 -5.57 -3.16 -12.43
N ASP A 33 -5.87 -4.44 -12.67
CA ASP A 33 -7.14 -5.06 -12.30
C ASP A 33 -7.34 -5.08 -10.78
N ALA A 34 -6.27 -5.31 -10.02
CA ALA A 34 -6.32 -5.27 -8.55
C ALA A 34 -6.71 -3.87 -8.03
N LEU A 35 -6.15 -2.80 -8.61
CA LEU A 35 -6.51 -1.42 -8.23
C LEU A 35 -7.94 -1.05 -8.62
N ASP A 36 -8.41 -1.58 -9.75
CA ASP A 36 -9.79 -1.42 -10.20
C ASP A 36 -10.78 -2.14 -9.29
N ALA A 37 -10.49 -3.39 -8.89
CA ALA A 37 -11.26 -4.16 -7.92
C ALA A 37 -11.35 -3.45 -6.56
N LEU A 38 -10.28 -2.76 -6.14
CA LEU A 38 -10.25 -1.95 -4.91
C LEU A 38 -10.97 -0.59 -5.05
N GLY A 39 -11.54 -0.26 -6.20
CA GLY A 39 -12.30 0.98 -6.41
C GLY A 39 -11.43 2.25 -6.42
N LEU A 40 -10.17 2.14 -6.84
CA LEU A 40 -9.25 3.27 -6.97
C LEU A 40 -9.28 3.82 -8.39
N LYS A 41 -10.21 4.75 -8.66
CA LYS A 41 -10.38 5.33 -10.01
C LYS A 41 -9.34 6.41 -10.37
N ARG A 42 -8.90 7.22 -9.39
CA ARG A 42 -7.98 8.34 -9.63
C ARG A 42 -6.52 7.87 -9.60
N TYR A 43 -5.72 8.27 -10.59
CA TYR A 43 -4.29 7.96 -10.69
C TYR A 43 -3.51 8.33 -9.41
N CYS A 44 -3.86 9.45 -8.77
CA CYS A 44 -3.17 9.93 -7.59
C CYS A 44 -3.35 9.00 -6.38
N CYS A 45 -4.50 8.34 -6.24
CA CYS A 45 -4.74 7.39 -5.18
C CYS A 45 -4.18 5.98 -5.56
N ARG A 46 -4.09 5.64 -6.87
CA ARG A 46 -3.42 4.41 -7.37
C ARG A 46 -1.92 4.40 -7.12
N ARG A 47 -1.24 5.52 -7.38
CA ARG A 47 0.23 5.61 -7.20
C ARG A 47 0.66 5.28 -5.77
N MET A 48 -0.21 5.54 -4.78
CA MET A 48 0.08 5.26 -3.38
C MET A 48 0.25 3.77 -3.07
N LEU A 49 -0.36 2.87 -3.86
CA LEU A 49 -0.16 1.43 -3.74
C LEU A 49 0.93 0.94 -4.69
N LEU A 50 0.91 1.40 -5.94
CA LEU A 50 1.87 0.97 -6.97
C LEU A 50 3.32 1.26 -6.60
N SER A 51 3.59 2.41 -5.99
CA SER A 51 4.96 2.83 -5.63
C SER A 51 5.28 2.62 -4.15
N HIS A 52 4.42 1.93 -3.40
CA HIS A 52 4.69 1.67 -1.99
C HIS A 52 5.74 0.57 -1.85
N VAL A 53 6.71 0.80 -0.96
CA VAL A 53 7.73 -0.18 -0.60
C VAL A 53 7.69 -0.35 0.90
N ASP A 54 7.31 -1.56 1.34
CA ASP A 54 7.19 -1.82 2.76
C ASP A 54 8.52 -2.14 3.44
N LEU A 55 9.25 -1.08 3.80
CA LEU A 55 10.51 -1.23 4.54
C LEU A 55 10.32 -1.65 6.01
N ILE A 56 9.10 -1.71 6.56
CA ILE A 56 8.91 -1.98 7.99
C ILE A 56 9.38 -3.39 8.35
N GLU A 57 9.16 -4.38 7.47
CA GLU A 57 9.56 -5.77 7.68
C GLU A 57 11.06 -5.90 7.88
N LYS A 58 11.85 -5.09 7.18
CA LYS A 58 13.31 -5.07 7.32
C LYS A 58 13.74 -4.40 8.63
N LEU A 59 13.07 -3.31 9.01
CA LEU A 59 13.38 -2.54 10.21
C LEU A 59 13.01 -3.26 11.51
N LEU A 60 11.96 -4.10 11.49
CA LEU A 60 11.53 -4.89 12.64
C LEU A 60 12.60 -5.88 13.15
N ASN A 61 13.61 -6.20 12.32
CA ASN A 61 14.72 -7.05 12.72
C ASN A 61 15.72 -6.35 13.66
N TYR A 62 15.63 -5.04 13.84
CA TYR A 62 16.54 -4.26 14.67
C TYR A 62 15.84 -3.82 15.96
N ALA A 63 16.45 -4.14 17.10
CA ALA A 63 16.03 -3.61 18.39
C ALA A 63 16.42 -2.14 18.52
N PRO A 64 15.61 -1.29 19.18
CA PRO A 64 16.02 0.05 19.53
C PRO A 64 17.22 0.00 20.48
N LEU A 65 18.18 0.90 20.29
CA LEU A 65 19.22 1.15 21.28
C LEU A 65 18.55 1.74 22.53
N GLU A 66 18.53 0.96 23.62
CA GLU A 66 18.16 1.46 24.93
C GLU A 66 19.18 2.54 25.35
N LYS A 67 18.68 3.70 25.79
CA LYS A 67 19.49 4.78 26.37
C LYS A 67 19.51 4.66 27.88
#